data_AF-A0A2W6DFS2-F1
#
_entry.id   AF-A0A2W6DFS2-F1
#
_cell.length_a   1.000
_cell.length_b   1.000
_cell.length_c   1.000
_cell.angle_alpha   90.00
_cell.angle_beta   90.00
_cell.angle_gamma   90.00
#
_symmetry.space_group_name_H-M   'P 1'
#
loop_
_entity.id
_entity.type
_entity.pdbx_description
1 polymer ?
#
loop_
_entity_poly.entity_id
_entity_poly.type
_entity_poly.pdbx_seq_one_letter_code
_entity_poly.pdbx_strand_id
1 'polypeptide(L)' 'MASADEIRAGLASILEEVADVKAADVADDKSFTDDLDVDSLSMVEVAMAAEEKFG' A
#
# COMPACT_ATOMS: atom_id res chain seq x y z
N MET A 1 -12.51 -11.89 -9.16
CA MET A 1 -11.88 -11.92 -7.83
C MET A 1 -10.47 -11.46 -8.06
N ALA A 2 -10.09 -10.29 -7.55
CA ALA A 2 -8.69 -9.88 -7.60
C ALA A 2 -7.90 -10.89 -6.76
N SER A 3 -6.81 -11.39 -7.34
CA SER A 3 -5.91 -12.30 -6.63
C SER A 3 -5.18 -11.52 -5.54
N ALA A 4 -4.78 -12.17 -4.43
CA ALA A 4 -4.01 -11.49 -3.37
C ALA A 4 -2.75 -10.81 -3.94
N ASP A 5 -2.13 -11.40 -4.96
CA ASP A 5 -0.99 -10.82 -5.68
C ASP A 5 -1.36 -9.53 -6.46
N GLU A 6 -2.55 -9.43 -7.04
CA GLU A 6 -2.99 -8.20 -7.73
C GLU A 6 -3.26 -7.08 -6.74
N ILE A 7 -3.86 -7.41 -5.59
CA ILE A 7 -4.08 -6.46 -4.50
C ILE A 7 -2.74 -5.97 -3.96
N ARG A 8 -1.81 -6.90 -3.70
CA ARG A 8 -0.46 -6.56 -3.24
C ARG A 8 0.27 -5.69 -4.24
N ALA A 9 0.29 -6.05 -5.53
CA ALA A 9 0.95 -5.26 -6.57
C ALA A 9 0.33 -3.86 -6.71
N GLY A 10 -0.99 -3.75 -6.65
CA GLY A 10 -1.66 -2.46 -6.75
C GLY A 10 -1.43 -1.59 -5.51
N LEU A 11 -1.49 -2.16 -4.30
CA LEU A 11 -1.21 -1.47 -3.04
C LEU A 11 0.26 -1.05 -2.96
N ALA A 12 1.16 -1.93 -3.39
CA ALA A 12 2.60 -1.68 -3.44
C ALA A 12 2.95 -0.51 -4.37
N SER A 13 2.31 -0.44 -5.53
CA SER A 13 2.44 0.69 -6.45
C SER A 13 1.91 2.00 -5.86
N ILE A 14 0.82 1.95 -5.09
CA ILE A 14 0.26 3.14 -4.41
C ILE A 14 1.20 3.61 -3.30
N LEU A 15 1.73 2.69 -2.50
CA LEU A 15 2.67 3.00 -1.42
C LEU A 15 3.98 3.56 -1.95
N GLU A 16 4.44 3.12 -3.12
CA GLU A 16 5.63 3.67 -3.78
C GLU A 16 5.42 5.11 -4.23
N GLU A 17 4.26 5.45 -4.78
CA GLU A 17 3.96 6.82 -5.22
C GLU A 17 3.62 7.78 -4.06
N VAL A 18 2.92 7.30 -3.03
CA VAL A 18 2.36 8.14 -1.96
C VAL A 18 3.25 8.19 -0.72
N ALA A 19 3.86 7.06 -0.37
CA ALA A 19 4.64 6.91 0.86
C ALA A 19 6.13 6.68 0.60
N ASP A 20 6.59 6.69 -0.66
CA ASP A 20 7.98 6.40 -1.06
C ASP A 20 8.48 5.03 -0.55
N VAL A 21 7.54 4.09 -0.37
CA VAL A 21 7.84 2.73 0.10
C VAL A 21 8.07 1.84 -1.09
N LYS A 22 9.16 1.08 -1.10
CA LYS A 22 9.43 0.14 -2.18
C LYS A 22 8.32 -0.91 -2.25
N ALA A 23 7.81 -1.13 -3.46
CA ALA A 23 6.84 -2.19 -3.71
C ALA A 23 7.31 -3.59 -3.25
N ALA A 24 8.62 -3.83 -3.27
CA ALA A 24 9.25 -5.07 -2.80
C ALA A 24 9.23 -5.23 -1.27
N ASP A 25 9.10 -4.13 -0.52
CA ASP A 25 9.03 -4.16 0.94
C ASP A 25 7.61 -4.46 1.44
N VAL A 26 6.60 -4.39 0.57
CA VAL A 26 5.19 -4.56 0.92
C VAL A 26 4.85 -6.04 1.05
N ALA A 27 4.77 -6.50 2.30
CA ALA A 27 4.45 -7.87 2.65
C ALA A 27 3.29 -7.95 3.66
N ASP A 28 2.64 -9.11 3.74
CA ASP A 28 1.42 -9.29 4.56
C ASP A 28 1.76 -9.33 6.07
N ASP A 29 3.03 -9.53 6.38
CA ASP A 29 3.59 -9.60 7.73
C ASP A 29 4.18 -8.26 8.21
N LYS A 30 4.21 -7.23 7.36
CA LYS A 30 4.76 -5.92 7.69
C LYS A 30 3.70 -4.91 8.10
N SER A 31 4.02 -4.11 9.11
CA SER A 31 3.24 -2.97 9.56
C SER A 31 3.51 -1.75 8.69
N PHE A 32 2.45 -1.09 8.21
CA PHE A 32 2.58 0.16 7.44
C PHE A 32 3.30 1.25 8.23
N THR A 33 2.97 1.42 9.50
CA THR A 33 3.52 2.50 10.34
C THR A 33 4.84 2.13 10.99
N ASP A 34 5.01 0.87 11.39
CA ASP A 34 6.20 0.45 12.17
C ASP A 34 7.33 -0.10 11.31
N ASP A 35 7.02 -0.75 10.18
CA ASP A 35 8.02 -1.37 9.30
C ASP A 35 8.23 -0.63 7.99
N LEU A 36 7.18 0.02 7.47
CA LEU A 36 7.21 0.76 6.21
C LEU A 36 7.28 2.29 6.42
N ASP A 37 7.34 2.75 7.67
CA ASP A 37 7.40 4.18 8.04
C ASP A 37 6.34 5.05 7.34
N VAL A 38 5.17 4.46 7.05
CA VAL A 38 4.06 5.18 6.41
C VAL A 38 3.45 6.13 7.42
N ASP A 39 3.52 7.42 7.11
CA ASP A 39 2.88 8.44 7.90
C ASP A 39 1.34 8.31 7.87
N SER A 40 0.70 8.66 8.98
CA SER A 40 -0.77 8.65 9.11
C SER A 40 -1.50 9.49 8.05
N LEU A 41 -0.87 10.53 7.50
CA LEU A 41 -1.39 11.32 6.38
C LEU A 41 -1.37 10.53 5.07
N SER A 42 -0.22 9.92 4.76
CA SER A 42 -0.05 9.04 3.60
C SER A 42 -0.96 7.83 3.68
N MET A 43 -1.25 7.31 4.88
CA MET A 43 -2.18 6.19 5.07
C MET A 43 -3.59 6.48 4.55
N VAL A 44 -4.07 7.72 4.71
CA VAL A 44 -5.39 8.15 4.21
C VAL A 44 -5.39 8.23 2.68
N GLU A 45 -4.33 8.76 2.08
CA GLU A 45 -4.18 8.85 0.63
C GLU A 45 -4.04 7.45 -0.01
N VAL A 46 -3.24 6.57 0.60
CA VAL A 46 -3.09 5.17 0.17
C VAL A 46 -4.43 4.44 0.25
N ALA A 47 -5.19 4.62 1.32
CA ALA A 47 -6.50 4.00 1.48
C ALA A 47 -7.50 4.49 0.42
N MET A 48 -7.55 5.79 0.13
CA MET A 48 -8.40 6.32 -0.96
C MET A 48 -8.00 5.76 -2.33
N ALA A 49 -6.71 5.76 -2.65
CA ALA A 49 -6.23 5.23 -3.93
C ALA A 49 -6.49 3.71 -4.04
N ALA A 50 -6.39 2.97 -2.93
CA ALA A 50 -6.74 1.56 -2.88
C ALA A 50 -8.26 1.36 -3.04
N GLU A 51 -9.09 2.17 -2.38
CA GLU A 51 -10.55 2.14 -2.56
C GLU A 51 -10.97 2.48 -3.99
N GLU A 52 -10.32 3.44 -4.67
CA GLU A 52 -10.61 3.73 -6.09
C GLU A 52 -10.18 2.61 -7.05
N LYS A 53 -9.13 1.87 -6.70
CA LYS A 53 -8.55 0.82 -7.55
C LYS A 53 -9.19 -0.55 -7.32
N PHE A 54 -9.70 -0.82 -6.11
CA PHE A 54 -10.21 -2.13 -5.69
C PHE A 54 -11.67 -2.14 -5.20
N GLY A 55 -12.26 -1.00 -4.86
CA GLY A 55 -13.66 -0.85 -4.46
C GLY A 55 -14.64 -0.87 -5.63
#